data_AF-A0A920VZM1-F1
#
_entry.id   AF-A0A920VZM1-F1
#
_cell.length_a   1.000
_cell.length_b   1.000
_cell.length_c   1.000
_cell.angle_alpha   90.00
_cell.angle_beta   90.00
_cell.angle_gamma   90.00
#
_symmetry.space_group_name_H-M   'P 1'
#
loop_
_entity.id
_entity.type
_entity.pdbx_description
1 polymer ?
#
loop_
_entity_poly.entity_id
_entity_poly.type
_entity_poly.pdbx_seq_one_letter_code
_entity_poly.pdbx_strand_id
1 'polypeptide(L)' 'MEANPGTADTERFAAYHDAGINRLSIGIQSFDDRCLDRLGRIHNSDEALSAIEIAKQVGFENFKPFT' A
#
# COMPACT_ATOMS: atom_id res chain seq x y z
N MET A 1 -9.59 1.45 5.00
CA MET A 1 -9.01 2.50 4.14
C MET A 1 -8.28 1.82 2.99
N GLU A 2 -8.39 2.35 1.77
CA GLU A 2 -7.56 1.90 0.63
C GLU A 2 -6.41 2.89 0.43
N ALA A 3 -5.19 2.38 0.39
CA ALA A 3 -3.99 3.16 0.08
C ALA A 3 -3.44 2.75 -1.29
N ASN A 4 -3.09 3.75 -2.10
CA ASN A 4 -2.41 3.52 -3.37
C ASN A 4 -0.89 3.51 -3.13
N PRO A 5 -0.14 2.49 -3.60
CA PRO A 5 1.29 2.37 -3.35
C PRO A 5 2.10 3.62 -3.68
N GLY A 6 1.87 4.25 -4.83
CA GLY A 6 2.59 5.46 -5.25
C GLY A 6 2.31 6.73 -4.43
N THR A 7 1.46 6.64 -3.40
CA THR A 7 1.13 7.75 -2.47
C THR A 7 1.19 7.33 -1.00
N ALA A 8 1.67 6.12 -0.72
CA ALA A 8 1.76 5.52 0.60
C ALA A 8 2.90 6.16 1.39
N ASP A 9 2.65 7.35 1.92
CA ASP A 9 3.59 8.02 2.80
C ASP A 9 3.52 7.43 4.21
N THR A 10 4.66 7.13 4.82
CA THR A 10 4.76 6.54 6.17
C THR A 10 3.98 7.36 7.20
N GLU A 11 4.04 8.68 7.08
CA GLU A 11 3.33 9.62 7.96
C GLU A 11 1.81 9.46 7.88
N ARG A 12 1.26 9.13 6.70
CA ARG A 12 -0.18 8.89 6.53
C ARG A 12 -0.61 7.61 7.20
N PHE A 13 0.19 6.55 7.08
CA PHE A 13 -0.14 5.27 7.70
C PHE A 13 -0.08 5.38 9.23
N ALA A 14 0.95 6.04 9.76
CA ALA A 14 1.04 6.33 11.19
C ALA A 14 -0.17 7.13 11.68
N ALA A 15 -0.54 8.20 10.98
CA ALA A 15 -1.71 9.00 11.33
C ALA A 15 -3.03 8.20 11.31
N TYR A 16 -3.20 7.27 10.35
CA TYR A 16 -4.36 6.39 10.31
C TYR A 16 -4.38 5.43 11.51
N HIS A 17 -3.23 4.84 11.83
CA HIS A 17 -3.11 3.94 12.97
C HIS A 17 -3.41 4.67 14.29
N ASP A 18 -2.85 5.87 14.48
CA ASP A 18 -3.07 6.71 15.66
C ASP A 18 -4.54 7.17 15.78
N ALA A 19 -5.24 7.32 14.65
CA ALA A 19 -6.68 7.59 14.61
C ALA A 19 -7.55 6.35 14.95
N GLY A 20 -6.94 5.22 15.30
CA GLY A 20 -7.63 3.97 15.65
C GLY A 20 -8.07 3.14 14.44
N ILE A 21 -7.61 3.47 13.23
CA ILE A 21 -7.84 2.62 12.06
C ILE A 21 -6.96 1.40 12.18
N ASN A 22 -7.57 0.23 12.12
CA ASN A 22 -6.96 -1.07 12.38
C ASN A 22 -7.06 -2.03 11.18
N ARG A 23 -7.60 -1.56 10.04
CA ARG A 23 -7.62 -2.28 8.76
C ARG A 23 -7.16 -1.40 7.61
N LEU A 24 -6.10 -1.84 6.94
CA LEU A 24 -5.55 -1.25 5.74
C LEU A 24 -5.66 -2.22 4.56
N SER A 25 -6.00 -1.68 3.39
CA SER A 25 -5.94 -2.36 2.10
C SER A 25 -5.08 -1.55 1.15
N ILE A 26 -4.24 -2.22 0.36
CA ILE A 26 -3.33 -1.56 -0.58
C ILE A 26 -3.62 -2.13 -1.95
N GLY A 27 -3.98 -1.25 -2.88
CA GLY A 27 -4.36 -1.60 -4.24
C GLY A 27 -3.14 -1.81 -5.13
N ILE A 28 -2.55 -3.00 -5.09
CA ILE A 28 -1.34 -3.34 -5.86
C ILE A 28 -1.69 -3.77 -7.29
N GLN A 29 -2.67 -4.68 -7.44
CA GLN A 29 -3.14 -5.34 -8.68
C GLN A 29 -2.12 -6.15 -9.50
N SER A 30 -0.82 -5.89 -9.38
CA SER A 30 0.23 -6.73 -9.99
C SER A 30 1.59 -6.41 -9.39
N PHE A 31 2.51 -7.36 -9.46
CA PHE A 31 3.94 -7.13 -9.27
C PHE A 31 4.73 -7.17 -10.59
N ASP A 32 4.05 -7.23 -11.75
CA ASP A 32 4.68 -7.03 -13.06
C ASP A 32 4.47 -5.59 -13.52
N ASP A 33 5.54 -4.81 -13.59
CA ASP A 33 5.50 -3.41 -13.98
C ASP A 33 4.88 -3.19 -15.37
N ARG A 34 5.00 -4.15 -16.30
CA ARG A 34 4.37 -4.06 -17.63
C ARG A 34 2.86 -4.23 -17.54
N CYS A 35 2.39 -5.07 -16.61
CA CYS A 35 0.96 -5.18 -16.33
C CYS A 35 0.44 -3.90 -15.68
N LEU A 36 1.19 -3.33 -14.73
CA LEU A 36 0.83 -2.07 -14.07
C LEU A 36 0.72 -0.92 -15.07
N ASP A 37 1.72 -0.76 -15.95
CA ASP A 37 1.71 0.23 -17.03
C ASP A 37 0.49 0.05 -17.95
N ARG A 38 0.22 -1.20 -18.37
CA ARG A 38 -0.94 -1.51 -19.21
C ARG A 38 -2.29 -1.27 -18.51
N LEU A 39 -2.34 -1.39 -17.20
CA LEU A 39 -3.51 -1.06 -16.36
C LEU A 39 -3.60 0.44 -16.06
N GLY A 40 -2.66 1.26 -16.55
CA GLY A 40 -2.62 2.70 -16.32
C GLY A 40 -2.28 3.07 -14.88
N ARG A 41 -1.58 2.19 -14.16
CA ARG A 41 -1.16 2.45 -12.79
C ARG A 41 0.06 3.34 -12.77
N ILE A 42 0.04 4.29 -11.84
CA ILE A 42 1.10 5.28 -11.65
C ILE A 42 2.20 4.79 -10.71
N HIS A 43 2.04 3.59 -10.14
CA HIS A 43 3.01 2.96 -9.24
C HIS A 43 3.66 1.73 -9.88
N ASN A 44 4.84 1.37 -9.40
CA ASN A 44 5.54 0.14 -9.78
C ASN A 44 5.55 -0.91 -8.66
N SER A 45 6.11 -2.08 -8.95
CA SER A 45 6.23 -3.20 -8.02
C SER A 45 7.08 -2.86 -6.78
N ASP A 46 8.15 -2.08 -6.91
CA ASP A 46 9.00 -1.68 -5.79
C ASP A 46 8.25 -0.76 -4.80
N GLU A 47 7.45 0.19 -5.32
CA GLU A 47 6.59 1.05 -4.49
C GLU A 47 5.49 0.23 -3.78
N ALA A 48 4.94 -0.79 -4.43
CA ALA A 48 4.02 -1.74 -3.80
C ALA A 48 4.68 -2.51 -2.65
N LEU A 49 5.91 -2.98 -2.81
CA LEU A 49 6.66 -3.64 -1.75
C LEU A 49 6.99 -2.69 -0.60
N SER A 50 7.40 -1.46 -0.91
CA SER A 50 7.66 -0.43 0.09
C SER A 50 6.41 -0.11 0.92
N ALA A 51 5.26 0.07 0.28
CA ALA A 51 3.99 0.32 0.97
C ALA A 51 3.59 -0.83 1.91
N ILE A 52 3.84 -2.09 1.51
CA ILE A 52 3.63 -3.26 2.38
C ILE A 52 4.53 -3.20 3.61
N GLU A 53 5.81 -2.88 3.42
CA GLU A 53 6.79 -2.84 4.51
C GLU A 53 6.47 -1.72 5.52
N ILE A 54 6.13 -0.53 5.02
CA ILE A 54 5.69 0.59 5.86
C ILE A 54 4.44 0.21 6.67
N ALA A 55 3.45 -0.43 6.05
CA ALA A 55 2.24 -0.86 6.75
C ALA A 55 2.55 -1.81 7.92
N LYS A 56 3.50 -2.73 7.73
CA LYS A 56 3.96 -3.64 8.80
C LYS A 56 4.66 -2.87 9.92
N GLN A 57 5.56 -1.94 9.58
CA GLN A 57 6.31 -1.16 10.56
C GLN A 57 5.41 -0.27 11.43
N VAL A 58 4.34 0.26 10.85
CA VAL A 58 3.35 1.08 11.56
C VAL A 58 2.43 0.26 12.49
N GLY A 59 2.40 -1.07 12.36
CA GLY A 59 1.58 -1.94 13.20
C GLY A 59 0.25 -2.37 12.59
N PHE A 60 0.06 -2.22 11.28
CA PHE A 60 -1.09 -2.83 10.59
C PHE A 60 -0.89 -4.34 10.45
N GLU A 61 -1.21 -5.09 11.50
CA GLU A 61 -1.11 -6.57 11.52
C GLU A 61 -2.14 -7.24 10.59
N ASN A 62 -3.26 -6.57 10.31
CA ASN A 62 -4.38 -7.10 9.53
C ASN A 62 -4.50 -6.39 8.16
N PHE A 63 -3.39 -6.37 7.41
CA PHE A 63 -3.27 -5.80 6.09
C PHE A 63 -3.58 -6.83 4.99
N LYS A 64 -4.31 -6.42 3.93
CA LYS A 64 -4.60 -7.26 2.75
C LYS A 64 -4.01 -6.66 1.47
N PRO A 65 -2.99 -7.29 0.86
CA PRO A 65 -2.57 -6.96 -0.49
C PRO A 65 -3.59 -7.53 -1.47
N PHE A 66 -4.16 -6.68 -2.31
CA PHE A 66 -4.94 -7.13 -3.46
C PHE A 66 -3.99 -7.27 -4.65
N THR A 67 -3.69 -8.51 -5.01
CA THR A 67 -2.92 -8.90 -6.21
C THR A 67 -3.86 -9.33 -7.31
#